data_AF-A0A5K4EBG8-F1
#
_entry.id   AF-A0A5K4EBG8-F1
#
_cell.length_a   1.000
_cell.length_b   1.000
_cell.length_c   1.000
_cell.angle_alpha   90.00
_cell.angle_beta   90.00
_cell.angle_gamma   90.00
#
_symmetry.space_group_name_H-M   'P 1'
#
loop_
_entity.id
_entity.type
_entity.pdbx_description
1 polymer ?
#
loop_
_entity_poly.entity_id
_entity_poly.type
_entity_poly.pdbx_seq_one_letter_code
_entity_poly.pdbx_strand_id
1 'polypeptide(L)'
;MNLPTGQLYDSTEAAEEIEVLSAIYEEEFFILEPENKVYEIRIQSKMGDTANKEQIILKFQQVPGYPSTNPVKYELHAPWLKYDILGELEKQLQLVVSSSLGSTVVYMLVETIRSFMCNYLPSSTENLTIHEVKAPSQSVSENHKQSSSVVSVPSVKSHLDISPQIFPFALNSKVPEIYHGESLLDRKSIFQVTVLAIKEVDIYFISNYTFVATYDNIFTKSDCFKP
;
A
#
# COMPACT_ATOMS: atom_id res chain seq x y z
N MET A 1 -5.85 -14.31 37.65
CA MET A 1 -5.98 -13.15 36.74
C MET A 1 -5.98 -13.73 35.33
N ASN A 2 -7.13 -13.72 34.64
CA ASN A 2 -7.21 -14.21 33.26
C ASN A 2 -6.89 -13.03 32.34
N LEU A 3 -5.73 -13.07 31.69
CA LEU A 3 -5.40 -12.12 30.64
C LEU A 3 -6.32 -12.42 29.44
N PRO A 4 -6.99 -11.43 28.83
CA PRO A 4 -7.87 -11.68 27.70
C PRO A 4 -7.07 -12.32 26.55
N THR A 5 -7.59 -13.42 26.00
CA THR A 5 -6.91 -14.28 25.01
C THR A 5 -6.35 -13.50 23.81
N GLY A 6 -6.98 -12.40 23.41
CA GLY A 6 -6.51 -11.51 22.35
C GLY A 6 -5.19 -10.77 22.65
N GLN A 7 -4.98 -10.33 23.90
CA GLN A 7 -3.71 -9.67 24.28
C GLN A 7 -2.52 -10.63 24.26
N LEU A 8 -2.78 -11.92 24.50
CA LEU A 8 -1.74 -12.95 24.51
C LEU A 8 -1.31 -13.27 23.07
N TYR A 9 -2.28 -13.40 22.14
CA TYR A 9 -2.05 -13.58 20.71
C TYR A 9 -1.28 -12.41 20.09
N ASP A 10 -1.71 -11.17 20.38
CA ASP A 10 -1.02 -9.94 19.97
C ASP A 10 0.45 -9.92 20.38
N SER A 11 0.73 -10.29 21.63
CA SER A 11 2.09 -10.29 22.13
C SER A 11 2.99 -11.32 21.44
N THR A 12 2.45 -12.46 21.01
CA THR A 12 3.18 -13.47 20.23
C THR A 12 3.46 -12.99 18.81
N GLU A 13 2.43 -12.56 18.07
CA GLU A 13 2.59 -12.15 16.67
C GLU A 13 3.53 -10.94 16.54
N ALA A 14 3.40 -9.97 17.44
CA ALA A 14 4.28 -8.80 17.47
C ALA A 14 5.74 -9.16 17.81
N ALA A 15 5.97 -10.16 18.66
CA ALA A 15 7.31 -10.63 18.99
C ALA A 15 7.94 -11.42 17.83
N GLU A 16 7.16 -12.28 17.18
CA GLU A 16 7.57 -13.00 15.98
C GLU A 16 7.92 -12.03 14.84
N GLU A 17 7.15 -10.93 14.67
CA GLU A 17 7.47 -9.89 13.70
C GLU A 17 8.88 -9.30 13.94
N ILE A 18 9.23 -8.98 15.19
CA ILE A 18 10.55 -8.43 15.52
C ILE A 18 11.67 -9.44 15.19
N GLU A 19 11.47 -10.72 15.52
CA GLU A 19 12.45 -11.77 15.22
C GLU A 19 12.67 -11.88 13.70
N VAL A 20 11.59 -11.93 12.93
CA VAL A 20 11.63 -11.99 11.46
C VAL A 20 12.31 -10.75 10.89
N LEU A 21 11.95 -9.54 11.34
CA LEU A 21 12.56 -8.29 10.88
C LEU A 21 14.07 -8.24 11.16
N SER A 22 14.50 -8.72 12.33
CA SER A 22 15.91 -8.79 12.69
C SER A 22 16.70 -9.71 11.76
N ALA A 23 16.08 -10.80 11.30
CA ALA A 23 16.68 -11.74 10.35
C ALA A 23 16.67 -11.23 8.90
N ILE A 24 15.65 -10.47 8.50
CA ILE A 24 15.57 -9.93 7.13
C ILE A 24 16.53 -8.75 6.93
N TYR A 25 16.62 -7.86 7.93
CA TYR A 25 17.33 -6.60 7.78
C TYR A 25 18.72 -6.59 8.41
N GLU A 26 19.03 -7.55 9.29
CA GLU A 26 20.36 -7.77 9.87
C GLU A 26 21.05 -6.45 10.29
N GLU A 27 22.03 -5.97 9.51
CA GLU A 27 22.80 -4.76 9.75
C GLU A 27 22.00 -3.45 9.70
N GLU A 28 20.82 -3.46 9.07
CA GLU A 28 19.91 -2.32 8.94
C GLU A 28 18.92 -2.21 10.12
N PHE A 29 18.85 -3.21 11.01
CA PHE A 29 17.90 -3.30 12.12
C PHE A 29 18.57 -3.03 13.48
N PHE A 30 18.01 -2.12 14.27
CA PHE A 30 18.55 -1.75 15.57
C PHE A 30 17.47 -1.73 16.65
N ILE A 31 17.67 -2.48 17.74
CA ILE A 31 16.83 -2.39 18.94
C ILE A 31 17.33 -1.23 19.80
N LEU A 32 16.47 -0.26 20.07
CA LEU A 32 16.80 0.92 20.87
C LEU A 32 16.39 0.75 22.34
N GLU A 33 15.17 0.26 22.57
CA GLU A 33 14.62 0.00 23.91
C GLU A 33 13.89 -1.35 23.89
N PRO A 34 14.56 -2.45 24.27
CA PRO A 34 13.99 -3.79 24.26
C PRO A 34 12.70 -3.90 25.10
N GLU A 35 12.67 -3.27 26.27
CA GLU A 35 11.58 -3.34 27.24
C GLU A 35 10.32 -2.64 26.73
N ASN A 36 10.50 -1.56 25.97
CA ASN A 36 9.43 -0.75 25.38
C ASN A 36 9.13 -1.15 23.93
N LYS A 37 9.77 -2.20 23.42
CA LYS A 37 9.67 -2.68 22.03
C LYS A 37 9.89 -1.55 21.01
N VAL A 38 10.92 -0.73 21.24
CA VAL A 38 11.35 0.35 20.35
C VAL A 38 12.56 -0.09 19.55
N TYR A 39 12.46 0.03 18.23
CA TYR A 39 13.50 -0.36 17.29
C TYR A 39 13.46 0.55 16.06
N GLU A 40 14.55 0.62 15.31
CA GLU A 40 14.63 1.36 14.05
C GLU A 40 15.13 0.49 12.91
N ILE A 41 14.69 0.81 11.70
CA ILE A 41 15.16 0.21 10.46
C ILE A 41 15.71 1.31 9.57
N ARG A 42 16.94 1.15 9.10
CA ARG A 42 17.61 2.08 8.19
C ARG A 42 17.47 1.62 6.76
N ILE A 43 16.81 2.43 5.94
CA ILE A 43 16.42 2.08 4.58
C ILE A 43 17.30 2.87 3.62
N GLN A 44 18.12 2.14 2.86
CA GLN A 44 19.04 2.70 1.87
C GLN A 44 18.54 2.44 0.44
N SER A 45 18.86 3.37 -0.47
CA SER A 45 18.63 3.14 -1.90
C SER A 45 19.61 2.09 -2.43
N LYS A 46 19.08 1.08 -3.15
CA LYS A 46 19.90 0.05 -3.81
C LYS A 46 20.55 0.55 -5.11
N MET A 47 20.28 1.79 -5.53
CA MET A 47 20.67 2.31 -6.83
C MET A 47 22.08 2.94 -6.79
N GLY A 48 23.09 2.08 -6.87
CA GLY A 48 24.33 2.27 -7.65
C GLY A 48 25.36 3.36 -7.30
N ASP A 49 24.98 4.53 -6.80
CA ASP A 49 25.94 5.63 -6.60
C ASP A 49 26.36 5.77 -5.14
N THR A 50 27.54 5.24 -4.85
CA THR A 50 28.23 5.24 -3.55
C THR A 50 28.57 6.63 -3.00
N ALA A 51 28.18 7.71 -3.69
CA ALA A 51 28.47 9.09 -3.32
C ALA A 51 27.44 9.72 -2.37
N ASN A 52 26.15 9.34 -2.46
CA ASN A 52 25.10 9.88 -1.61
C ASN A 52 24.43 8.77 -0.80
N LYS A 53 24.80 8.65 0.48
CA LYS A 53 24.17 7.74 1.44
C LYS A 53 22.86 8.33 1.98
N GLU A 54 21.98 8.74 1.08
CA GLU A 54 20.64 9.19 1.44
C GLU A 54 19.86 7.99 1.98
N GLN A 55 19.69 7.97 3.30
CA GLN A 55 18.97 6.93 4.03
C GLN A 55 17.73 7.53 4.68
N ILE A 56 16.68 6.73 4.75
CA ILE A 56 15.48 7.01 5.54
C ILE A 56 15.51 6.12 6.76
N ILE A 57 15.35 6.69 7.95
CA ILE A 57 15.27 5.93 9.20
C ILE A 57 13.82 5.89 9.63
N LEU A 58 13.28 4.69 9.81
CA LEU A 58 11.94 4.49 10.35
C LEU A 58 12.06 3.86 11.73
N LYS A 59 11.66 4.61 12.76
CA LYS A 59 11.67 4.16 14.14
C LYS A 59 10.26 3.71 14.52
N PHE A 60 10.13 2.57 15.17
CA PHE A 60 8.88 1.93 15.53
C PHE A 60 8.76 1.77 17.03
N GLN A 61 7.52 1.76 17.51
CA GLN A 61 7.16 1.33 18.85
C GLN A 61 5.91 0.45 18.78
N GLN A 62 6.06 -0.82 19.16
CA GLN A 62 4.92 -1.73 19.32
C GLN A 62 4.20 -1.45 20.64
N VAL A 63 3.06 -0.77 20.55
CA VAL A 63 2.23 -0.43 21.71
C VAL A 63 1.38 -1.64 22.17
N PRO A 64 0.94 -1.68 23.44
CA PRO A 64 0.05 -2.74 23.90
C PRO A 64 -1.20 -2.87 23.02
N GLY A 65 -1.51 -4.08 22.58
CA GLY A 65 -2.65 -4.36 21.69
C GLY A 65 -2.35 -4.26 20.19
N TYR A 66 -1.09 -4.03 19.79
CA TYR A 66 -0.66 -4.28 18.41
C TYR A 66 -0.43 -5.79 18.19
N PRO A 67 -0.82 -6.35 17.02
CA PRO A 67 -1.43 -5.66 15.88
C PRO A 67 -2.97 -5.57 15.89
N SER A 68 -3.67 -6.29 16.78
CA SER A 68 -5.13 -6.47 16.65
C SER A 68 -5.96 -5.21 16.90
N THR A 69 -5.63 -4.45 17.94
CA THR A 69 -6.47 -3.37 18.46
C THR A 69 -5.85 -1.99 18.32
N ASN A 70 -4.52 -1.91 18.26
CA ASN A 70 -3.77 -0.67 18.10
C ASN A 70 -2.78 -0.80 16.94
N PRO A 71 -2.62 0.26 16.12
CA PRO A 71 -1.57 0.28 15.11
C PRO A 71 -0.19 0.43 15.74
N VAL A 72 0.86 0.06 14.99
CA VAL A 72 2.23 0.38 15.34
C VAL A 72 2.43 1.91 15.32
N LYS A 73 3.15 2.45 16.29
CA LYS A 73 3.60 3.85 16.23
C LYS A 73 4.91 3.92 15.47
N TYR A 74 5.06 4.94 14.64
CA TYR A 74 6.31 5.16 13.91
C TYR A 74 6.71 6.63 13.85
N GLU A 75 8.01 6.86 13.68
CA GLU A 75 8.64 8.16 13.45
C GLU A 75 9.52 8.07 12.19
N LEU A 76 9.30 8.96 11.23
CA LEU A 76 10.00 9.01 9.96
C LEU A 76 11.12 10.08 10.02
N HIS A 77 12.36 9.67 9.78
CA HIS A 77 13.50 10.57 9.73
C HIS A 77 14.17 10.55 8.35
N ALA A 78 14.00 11.65 7.62
CA ALA A 78 14.61 11.85 6.30
C ALA A 78 14.93 13.34 6.06
N PRO A 79 15.99 13.89 6.68
CA PRO A 79 16.28 15.34 6.65
C PRO A 79 16.64 15.88 5.25
N TRP A 80 16.96 15.02 4.30
CA TRP A 80 17.32 15.36 2.92
C TRP A 80 16.09 15.44 1.99
N LEU A 81 14.94 14.90 2.42
CA LEU A 81 13.68 14.95 1.67
C LEU A 81 13.03 16.33 1.82
N LYS A 82 12.60 16.93 0.70
CA LYS A 82 11.85 18.19 0.74
C LYS A 82 10.48 17.95 1.37
N TYR A 83 9.94 18.97 2.04
CA TYR A 83 8.70 18.88 2.80
C TYR A 83 7.50 18.32 2.01
N ASP A 84 7.27 18.80 0.78
CA ASP A 84 6.12 18.34 -0.02
C ASP A 84 6.18 16.84 -0.34
N ILE A 85 7.39 16.34 -0.57
CA ILE A 85 7.64 14.94 -0.92
C ILE A 85 7.60 14.08 0.35
N LEU A 86 8.11 14.59 1.46
CA LEU A 86 7.98 13.97 2.77
C LEU A 86 6.49 13.79 3.14
N GLY A 87 5.66 14.81 2.91
CA GLY A 87 4.23 14.75 3.17
C GLY A 87 3.48 13.71 2.33
N GLU A 88 3.86 13.52 1.06
CA GLU A 88 3.29 12.46 0.23
C GLU A 88 3.73 11.06 0.72
N LEU A 89 4.99 10.90 1.13
CA LEU A 89 5.46 9.66 1.73
C LEU A 89 4.71 9.34 3.04
N GLU A 90 4.58 10.31 3.95
CA GLU A 90 3.83 10.16 5.20
C GLU A 90 2.38 9.75 4.96
N LYS A 91 1.72 10.36 3.96
CA LYS A 91 0.35 10.00 3.57
C LYS A 91 0.24 8.55 3.10
N GLN A 92 1.21 8.06 2.31
CA GLN A 92 1.24 6.66 1.88
C GLN A 92 1.44 5.71 3.07
N LEU A 93 2.37 6.02 3.98
CA LEU A 93 2.60 5.22 5.18
C LEU A 93 1.38 5.20 6.11
N GLN A 94 0.73 6.35 6.31
CA GLN A 94 -0.50 6.44 7.10
C GLN A 94 -1.63 5.58 6.50
N LEU A 95 -1.76 5.56 5.17
CA LEU A 95 -2.75 4.72 4.50
C LEU A 95 -2.48 3.22 4.76
N VAL A 96 -1.22 2.80 4.67
CA VAL A 96 -0.81 1.42 4.93
C VAL A 96 -1.14 1.02 6.37
N VAL A 97 -0.74 1.84 7.36
CA VAL A 97 -1.04 1.58 8.79
C VAL A 97 -2.54 1.53 9.06
N SER A 98 -3.31 2.42 8.45
CA SER A 98 -4.77 2.48 8.68
C SER A 98 -5.50 1.28 8.07
N SER A 99 -4.93 0.68 7.03
CA SER A 99 -5.53 -0.43 6.29
C SER A 99 -5.11 -1.81 6.81
N SER A 100 -4.15 -1.86 7.74
CA SER A 100 -3.53 -3.09 8.24
C SER A 100 -3.91 -3.45 9.69
N LEU A 101 -4.97 -2.86 10.23
CA LEU A 101 -5.41 -3.19 11.59
C LEU A 101 -5.80 -4.68 11.67
N GLY A 102 -5.27 -5.39 12.66
CA GLY A 102 -5.45 -6.85 12.74
C GLY A 102 -4.30 -7.67 12.20
N SER A 103 -3.24 -7.05 11.66
CA SER A 103 -2.07 -7.77 11.14
C SER A 103 -0.79 -6.97 11.33
N THR A 104 0.33 -7.68 11.43
CA THR A 104 1.67 -7.10 11.41
C THR A 104 1.92 -6.34 10.10
N VAL A 105 2.56 -5.16 10.17
CA VAL A 105 2.63 -4.20 9.05
C VAL A 105 4.03 -3.64 8.79
N VAL A 106 4.99 -3.85 9.68
CA VAL A 106 6.27 -3.13 9.64
C VAL A 106 7.03 -3.42 8.35
N TYR A 107 7.07 -4.68 7.92
CA TYR A 107 7.68 -5.05 6.64
C TYR A 107 7.07 -4.28 5.45
N MET A 108 5.73 -4.15 5.42
CA MET A 108 5.03 -3.43 4.36
C MET A 108 5.39 -1.94 4.35
N LEU A 109 5.54 -1.31 5.51
CA LEU A 109 5.97 0.09 5.60
C LEU A 109 7.38 0.29 5.06
N VAL A 110 8.29 -0.61 5.40
CA VAL A 110 9.67 -0.58 4.89
C VAL A 110 9.68 -0.75 3.36
N GLU A 111 8.91 -1.69 2.82
CA GLU A 111 8.80 -1.89 1.37
C GLU A 111 8.13 -0.71 0.66
N THR A 112 7.15 -0.07 1.28
CA THR A 112 6.52 1.16 0.78
C THR A 112 7.57 2.27 0.62
N ILE A 113 8.44 2.46 1.63
CA ILE A 113 9.55 3.42 1.55
C ILE A 113 10.55 3.01 0.46
N ARG A 114 10.93 1.73 0.36
CA ARG A 114 11.86 1.28 -0.68
C ARG A 114 11.31 1.55 -2.08
N SER A 115 10.04 1.23 -2.32
CA SER A 115 9.36 1.52 -3.58
C SER A 115 9.34 3.03 -3.86
N PHE A 116 9.01 3.84 -2.84
CA PHE A 116 9.05 5.29 -2.94
C PHE A 116 10.43 5.82 -3.33
N MET A 117 11.49 5.38 -2.65
CA MET A 117 12.87 5.78 -2.94
C MET A 117 13.26 5.40 -4.36
N CYS A 118 12.93 4.19 -4.83
CA CYS A 118 13.19 3.75 -6.20
C CYS A 118 12.48 4.59 -7.26
N ASN A 119 11.25 5.05 -6.99
CA ASN A 119 10.50 5.89 -7.92
C ASN A 119 10.94 7.35 -7.88
N TYR A 120 11.40 7.82 -6.72
CA TYR A 120 11.68 9.23 -6.47
C TYR A 120 13.13 9.63 -6.76
N LEU A 121 14.13 8.85 -6.34
CA LEU A 121 15.56 9.18 -6.52
C LEU A 121 16.01 9.32 -7.99
N PRO A 122 15.60 8.48 -8.96
CA PRO A 122 16.07 8.63 -10.34
C PRO A 122 15.54 9.89 -11.05
N SER A 123 14.53 10.56 -10.48
CA SER A 123 13.96 11.79 -11.05
C SER A 123 14.62 13.08 -10.56
N SER A 124 15.46 13.02 -9.52
CA SER A 124 16.04 14.22 -8.89
C SER A 124 17.43 14.62 -9.45
N THR A 125 17.97 13.88 -10.42
CA THR A 125 19.27 14.16 -11.07
C THR A 125 19.17 14.96 -12.37
N GLU A 126 17.98 15.30 -12.86
CA GLU A 126 17.83 16.28 -13.94
C GLU A 126 17.57 17.67 -13.36
N ASN A 127 18.59 18.53 -13.51
CA ASN A 127 18.49 19.96 -13.32
C ASN A 127 17.19 20.50 -13.96
N LEU A 128 16.31 21.08 -13.15
CA LEU A 128 15.26 21.97 -13.63
C LEU A 128 15.94 23.24 -14.16
N THR A 129 16.48 23.18 -15.37
CA THR A 129 16.59 24.36 -16.22
C THR A 129 15.17 24.84 -16.50
N ILE A 130 14.75 25.80 -15.69
CA ILE A 130 13.58 26.64 -15.94
C ILE A 130 13.76 27.25 -17.32
N HIS A 131 13.10 26.69 -18.32
CA HIS A 131 12.94 27.34 -19.61
C HIS A 131 12.00 28.53 -19.39
N GLU A 132 12.61 29.71 -19.25
CA GLU A 132 11.96 31.01 -19.31
C GLU A 132 11.26 31.15 -20.68
N VAL A 133 9.94 30.88 -20.72
CA VAL A 133 9.14 31.14 -21.92
C VAL A 133 8.86 32.63 -22.00
N LYS A 134 9.68 33.29 -22.80
CA LYS A 134 9.54 34.66 -23.26
C LYS A 134 8.17 34.86 -23.93
N ALA A 135 7.39 35.81 -23.41
CA ALA A 135 6.17 36.30 -24.03
C ALA A 135 6.44 36.90 -25.43
N PRO A 136 5.51 36.74 -26.37
CA PRO A 136 5.12 37.86 -27.22
C PRO A 136 3.58 38.01 -27.35
N SER A 137 3.11 39.18 -26.92
CA SER A 137 2.04 40.02 -27.47
C SER A 137 0.95 39.43 -28.40
N GLN A 138 -0.28 39.61 -27.91
CA GLN A 138 -1.59 39.77 -28.58
C GLN A 138 -1.64 39.94 -30.11
N SER A 139 -2.53 39.17 -30.76
CA SER A 139 -3.56 39.72 -31.67
C SER A 139 -4.75 38.75 -31.80
N VAL A 140 -5.95 39.32 -31.75
CA VAL A 140 -7.29 38.70 -31.72
C VAL A 140 -7.66 38.04 -33.06
N SER A 141 -8.33 36.88 -33.03
CA SER A 141 -9.45 36.57 -33.94
C SER A 141 -10.29 35.40 -33.41
N GLU A 142 -11.59 35.62 -33.34
CA GLU A 142 -12.62 34.71 -32.81
C GLU A 142 -12.93 33.57 -33.79
N ASN A 143 -13.08 32.34 -33.30
CA ASN A 143 -14.02 31.37 -33.90
C ASN A 143 -14.40 30.25 -32.93
N HIS A 144 -15.71 30.09 -32.71
CA HIS A 144 -16.32 29.07 -31.86
C HIS A 144 -16.07 27.64 -32.39
N LYS A 145 -15.33 26.81 -31.66
CA LYS A 145 -15.58 25.35 -31.59
C LYS A 145 -15.24 24.81 -30.21
N GLN A 146 -16.27 24.28 -29.57
CA GLN A 146 -16.27 23.61 -28.28
C GLN A 146 -15.35 22.37 -28.33
N SER A 147 -14.14 22.48 -27.80
CA SER A 147 -13.24 21.33 -27.60
C SER A 147 -13.28 20.92 -26.13
N SER A 148 -14.05 19.86 -25.88
CA SER A 148 -13.97 19.00 -24.71
C SER A 148 -12.54 18.90 -24.21
N SER A 149 -12.27 19.28 -22.95
CA SER A 149 -11.01 18.92 -22.31
C SER A 149 -11.03 17.40 -22.17
N VAL A 150 -10.36 16.72 -23.09
CA VAL A 150 -10.08 15.30 -22.93
C VAL A 150 -9.14 15.19 -21.73
N VAL A 151 -9.73 14.93 -20.56
CA VAL A 151 -8.98 14.38 -19.43
C VAL A 151 -8.46 13.04 -19.93
N SER A 152 -7.20 13.02 -20.32
CA SER A 152 -6.52 11.80 -20.74
C SER A 152 -6.44 10.90 -19.51
N VAL A 153 -7.38 9.96 -19.42
CA VAL A 153 -7.33 8.92 -18.39
C VAL A 153 -6.06 8.11 -18.65
N PRO A 154 -5.19 7.89 -17.65
CA PRO A 154 -4.04 7.03 -17.81
C PRO A 154 -4.49 5.71 -18.43
N SER A 155 -3.73 5.21 -19.41
CA SER A 155 -4.05 3.92 -20.03
C SER A 155 -4.14 2.86 -18.94
N VAL A 156 -5.19 2.03 -18.95
CA VAL A 156 -5.31 0.88 -18.03
C VAL A 156 -4.03 0.03 -18.08
N LYS A 157 -3.36 0.00 -19.24
CA LYS A 157 -2.05 -0.64 -19.45
C LYS A 157 -0.98 -0.10 -18.50
N SER A 158 -0.82 1.23 -18.40
CA SER A 158 0.21 1.82 -17.54
C SER A 158 -0.07 1.56 -16.06
N HIS A 159 -1.34 1.52 -15.63
CA HIS A 159 -1.67 1.17 -14.24
C HIS A 159 -1.42 -0.31 -13.93
N LEU A 160 -1.65 -1.21 -14.90
CA LEU A 160 -1.35 -2.63 -14.76
C LEU A 160 0.17 -2.89 -14.75
N ASP A 161 0.97 -2.12 -15.48
CA ASP A 161 2.43 -2.24 -15.52
C ASP A 161 3.10 -1.75 -14.22
N ILE A 162 2.43 -0.88 -13.46
CA ILE A 162 2.87 -0.39 -12.15
C ILE A 162 2.54 -1.43 -11.04
N SER A 163 1.48 -2.22 -11.20
CA SER A 163 1.05 -3.23 -10.21
C SER A 163 2.15 -4.19 -9.72
N PRO A 164 2.97 -4.82 -10.59
CA PRO A 164 4.08 -5.67 -10.14
C PRO A 164 5.24 -4.91 -9.49
N GLN A 165 5.31 -3.58 -9.64
CA GLN A 165 6.34 -2.72 -9.02
C GLN A 165 5.90 -2.19 -7.64
N ILE A 166 4.59 -2.06 -7.40
CA ILE A 166 4.02 -1.64 -6.10
C ILE A 166 3.96 -2.81 -5.11
N PHE A 167 3.76 -4.05 -5.59
CA PHE A 167 3.61 -5.21 -4.71
C PHE A 167 4.56 -6.36 -5.12
N PRO A 168 5.83 -6.34 -4.68
CA PRO A 168 6.82 -7.36 -5.02
C PRO A 168 6.43 -8.78 -4.61
N PHE A 169 5.59 -8.92 -3.58
CA PHE A 169 5.09 -10.23 -3.12
C PHE A 169 4.02 -10.82 -4.06
N ALA A 170 3.35 -9.99 -4.87
CA ALA A 170 2.41 -10.43 -5.88
C ALA A 170 3.09 -10.99 -7.15
N LEU A 171 4.42 -10.88 -7.26
CA LEU A 171 5.18 -11.26 -8.48
C LEU A 171 5.01 -12.74 -8.85
N ASN A 172 4.79 -13.59 -7.84
CA ASN A 172 4.55 -15.03 -8.00
C ASN A 172 3.14 -15.45 -7.56
N SER A 173 2.28 -14.49 -7.23
CA SER A 173 0.91 -14.76 -6.81
C SER A 173 0.06 -15.11 -8.03
N LYS A 174 -0.76 -16.16 -7.90
CA LYS A 174 -1.70 -16.53 -8.96
C LYS A 174 -2.87 -15.55 -8.90
N VAL A 175 -3.13 -14.85 -10.02
CA VAL A 175 -4.34 -14.02 -10.14
C VAL A 175 -5.56 -14.87 -9.77
N PRO A 176 -6.33 -14.46 -8.75
CA PRO A 176 -7.46 -15.25 -8.30
C PRO A 176 -8.53 -15.28 -9.40
N GLU A 177 -9.19 -16.41 -9.54
CA GLU A 177 -10.21 -16.58 -10.57
C GLU A 177 -11.47 -15.80 -10.19
N ILE A 178 -11.86 -14.85 -11.05
CA ILE A 178 -13.06 -14.05 -10.87
C ILE A 178 -14.21 -14.74 -11.59
N TYR A 179 -15.26 -15.08 -10.86
CA TYR A 179 -16.47 -15.66 -11.41
C TYR A 179 -17.56 -14.60 -11.53
N HIS A 180 -18.05 -14.39 -12.74
CA HIS A 180 -19.20 -13.54 -12.98
C HIS A 180 -20.47 -14.39 -13.06
N GLY A 181 -21.47 -14.02 -12.28
CA GLY A 181 -22.81 -14.59 -12.36
C GLY A 181 -23.55 -14.11 -13.60
N GLU A 182 -24.71 -14.70 -13.84
CA GLU A 182 -25.62 -14.26 -14.90
C GLU A 182 -26.16 -12.86 -14.60
N SER A 183 -26.33 -12.06 -15.65
CA SER A 183 -26.88 -10.71 -15.52
C SER A 183 -28.39 -10.76 -15.35
N LEU A 184 -28.89 -10.18 -14.25
CA LEU A 184 -30.31 -10.01 -13.96
C LEU A 184 -30.77 -8.62 -14.42
N LEU A 185 -31.88 -8.55 -15.16
CA LEU A 185 -32.51 -7.28 -15.54
C LEU A 185 -33.74 -7.01 -14.66
N ASP A 186 -33.74 -5.90 -13.94
CA ASP A 186 -34.90 -5.41 -13.20
C ASP A 186 -35.14 -3.92 -13.50
N ARG A 187 -36.34 -3.59 -14.00
CA ARG A 187 -36.78 -2.20 -14.30
C ARG A 187 -35.71 -1.35 -15.03
N LYS A 188 -35.13 -1.88 -16.12
CA LYS A 188 -34.05 -1.27 -16.92
C LYS A 188 -32.68 -1.17 -16.22
N SER A 189 -32.55 -1.65 -14.99
CA SER A 189 -31.27 -1.88 -14.33
C SER A 189 -30.75 -3.27 -14.67
N ILE A 190 -29.45 -3.40 -14.89
CA ILE A 190 -28.77 -4.66 -15.10
C ILE A 190 -27.85 -4.90 -13.90
N PHE A 191 -28.03 -6.02 -13.23
CA PHE A 191 -27.24 -6.44 -12.08
C PHE A 191 -26.42 -7.65 -12.48
N GLN A 192 -25.12 -7.65 -12.16
CA GLN A 192 -24.27 -8.82 -12.34
C GLN A 192 -23.48 -9.05 -11.06
N VAL A 193 -23.63 -10.24 -10.48
CA VAL A 193 -22.87 -10.62 -9.30
C VAL A 193 -21.46 -11.00 -9.73
N THR A 194 -20.45 -10.47 -9.05
CA THR A 194 -19.06 -10.89 -9.23
C THR A 194 -18.58 -11.52 -7.94
N VAL A 195 -18.06 -12.75 -8.02
CA VAL A 195 -17.60 -13.54 -6.87
C VAL A 195 -16.12 -13.87 -7.03
N LEU A 196 -15.39 -13.80 -5.93
CA LEU A 196 -13.99 -14.19 -5.83
C LEU A 196 -13.86 -15.27 -4.76
N ALA A 197 -13.29 -16.42 -5.11
CA ALA A 197 -13.01 -17.48 -4.14
C ALA A 197 -11.57 -17.30 -3.61
N ILE A 198 -11.44 -16.87 -2.35
CA ILE A 198 -10.15 -16.71 -1.68
C ILE A 198 -9.88 -17.98 -0.86
N LYS A 199 -8.73 -18.63 -1.06
CA LYS A 199 -8.28 -19.79 -0.29
C LYS A 199 -7.15 -19.34 0.63
N GLU A 200 -7.43 -19.25 1.92
CA GLU A 200 -6.48 -18.77 2.93
C GLU A 200 -5.96 -17.35 2.65
N VAL A 201 -5.39 -16.66 3.63
CA VAL A 201 -5.33 -15.18 3.68
C VAL A 201 -4.39 -14.59 2.62
N ASP A 202 -4.93 -14.37 1.44
CA ASP A 202 -4.38 -13.60 0.32
C ASP A 202 -5.34 -12.43 0.05
N ILE A 203 -5.45 -11.50 1.01
CA ILE A 203 -6.29 -10.30 0.87
C ILE A 203 -5.49 -9.25 0.09
N TYR A 204 -5.71 -9.17 -1.22
CA TYR A 204 -5.23 -8.07 -2.05
C TYR A 204 -6.34 -7.03 -2.20
N PHE A 205 -6.14 -5.84 -1.63
CA PHE A 205 -7.02 -4.69 -1.85
C PHE A 205 -6.90 -4.20 -3.30
N ILE A 206 -7.80 -4.63 -4.17
CA ILE A 206 -8.00 -3.97 -5.47
C ILE A 206 -8.94 -2.79 -5.21
N SER A 207 -8.37 -1.58 -5.19
CA SER A 207 -9.13 -0.34 -5.07
C SER A 207 -10.13 -0.21 -6.23
N ASN A 208 -11.43 -0.38 -5.92
CA ASN A 208 -12.58 0.39 -6.44
C ASN A 208 -13.95 -0.30 -6.28
N TYR A 209 -14.08 -1.38 -5.51
CA TYR A 209 -15.40 -1.94 -5.20
C TYR A 209 -15.59 -2.23 -3.72
N THR A 210 -16.70 -1.75 -3.16
CA THR A 210 -17.17 -2.08 -1.82
C THR A 210 -17.49 -3.57 -1.75
N PHE A 211 -16.72 -4.32 -0.96
CA PHE A 211 -17.04 -5.71 -0.65
C PHE A 211 -17.94 -5.77 0.59
N VAL A 212 -19.09 -6.43 0.47
CA VAL A 212 -19.90 -6.88 1.61
C VAL A 212 -19.51 -8.33 1.86
N ALA A 213 -18.70 -8.58 2.89
CA ALA A 213 -18.43 -9.93 3.35
C ALA A 213 -19.56 -10.38 4.28
N THR A 214 -20.40 -11.30 3.82
CA THR A 214 -21.31 -12.03 4.71
C THR A 214 -20.58 -13.27 5.22
N TYR A 215 -20.21 -13.27 6.50
CA TYR A 215 -19.87 -14.50 7.20
C TYR A 215 -21.17 -15.24 7.47
N ASP A 216 -21.39 -16.39 6.81
CA ASP A 216 -22.16 -17.44 7.44
C ASP A 216 -21.93 -18.82 6.80
N ASN A 217 -21.86 -19.79 7.72
CA ASN A 217 -21.85 -21.24 7.65
C ASN A 217 -22.01 -21.95 6.29
N ILE A 218 -21.16 -22.96 6.16
CA ILE A 218 -21.27 -24.18 5.34
C ILE A 218 -22.73 -24.48 4.97
N PHE A 219 -23.11 -24.21 3.71
CA PHE A 219 -24.22 -24.91 3.06
C PHE A 219 -23.62 -25.98 2.15
N THR A 220 -23.59 -27.21 2.65
CA THR A 220 -23.41 -28.39 1.80
C THR A 220 -24.57 -28.48 0.83
N LYS A 221 -24.22 -28.62 -0.44
CA LYS A 221 -25.12 -28.85 -1.56
C LYS A 221 -25.86 -30.18 -1.40
N SER A 222 -27.04 -30.15 -0.79
CA SER A 222 -28.07 -31.17 -0.98
C SER A 222 -29.42 -30.61 -0.54
N ASP A 223 -30.37 -30.72 -1.46
CA ASP A 223 -31.82 -30.63 -1.31
C ASP A 223 -32.55 -29.34 -1.70
N CYS A 224 -33.54 -29.58 -2.57
CA CYS A 224 -34.68 -28.76 -2.96
C CYS A 224 -34.42 -27.61 -3.94
N PHE A 225 -34.59 -27.89 -5.24
CA PHE A 225 -35.87 -27.64 -5.93
C PHE A 225 -35.74 -28.11 -7.40
N LYS A 226 -36.46 -29.19 -7.73
CA LYS A 226 -37.05 -29.37 -9.07
C LYS A 226 -38.57 -29.20 -8.88
N PRO A 227 -39.29 -28.68 -9.89
CA PRO A 227 -40.74 -28.55 -9.81
C PRO A 227 -41.43 -29.91 -9.64
#